data_AF-A0A1B7MFB6-F1
#
_entry.id   AF-A0A1B7MFB6-F1
#
_cell.length_a   1.000
_cell.length_b   1.000
_cell.length_c   1.000
_cell.angle_alpha   90.00
_cell.angle_beta   90.00
_cell.angle_gamma   90.00
#
_symmetry.space_group_name_H-M   'P 1'
#
loop_
_entity.id
_entity.type
_entity.pdbx_description
1 polymer ?
#
loop_
_entity_poly.entity_id
_entity_poly.type
_entity_poly.pdbx_seq_one_letter_code
_entity_poly.pdbx_strand_id
1 'polypeptide(L)'
;DWIGASLITIGLVFIVFVLGQGQLATNGWKTPYIIALLILGVIMVVLFVLWERHLEKAIDDSSRAPSLWTPPPLMRPSIWGRSNGRMAVILVIAFLNWSGFVSWNFWAQLYYQDYLLLTPVETMVRFIPMFVVGILCNFFVATAVGKMPLVIFAVTGTLLTASGGILFAVINPSVTYWAFSFPSTVLIVFGADFVYSCGTIFIAKTVLPHEHSVGGALFQTMTQIGTAFGLTITTIVFNTVVDNESAALGVTVNSDGTNAPQSAQLKGYQSAQWGVVAFALMAALLAALFLRSVGIVGHKTVKVIRHVDSDQTMAEHANEPRFQPFAIEEIPDSPISHV
;
A
#
# COMPACT_ATOMS: atom_id res chain seq x y z
N ASP A 1 8.12 16.52 14.95
CA ASP A 1 7.05 16.12 15.88
C ASP A 1 7.39 14.78 16.55
N TRP A 2 8.06 14.82 17.71
CA TRP A 2 8.44 13.59 18.44
C TRP A 2 7.26 12.95 19.19
N ILE A 3 6.28 13.77 19.61
CA ILE A 3 5.09 13.33 20.33
C ILE A 3 4.21 12.54 19.36
N GLY A 4 3.86 13.12 18.20
CA GLY A 4 3.09 12.44 17.16
C GLY A 4 3.76 11.13 16.72
N ALA A 5 5.07 11.17 16.47
CA ALA A 5 5.85 9.97 16.12
C ALA A 5 5.77 8.87 17.19
N SER A 6 5.85 9.23 18.49
CA SER A 6 5.75 8.27 19.59
C SER A 6 4.34 7.68 19.69
N LEU A 7 3.29 8.52 19.59
CA LEU A 7 1.90 8.07 19.65
C LEU A 7 1.57 7.08 18.53
N ILE A 8 1.91 7.40 17.29
CA ILE A 8 1.61 6.51 16.15
C ILE A 8 2.43 5.23 16.23
N THR A 9 3.70 5.29 16.64
CA THR A 9 4.56 4.11 16.76
C THR A 9 4.02 3.16 17.82
N ILE A 10 3.73 3.66 19.03
CA ILE A 10 3.18 2.84 20.12
C ILE A 10 1.81 2.27 19.73
N GLY A 11 0.95 3.10 19.13
CA GLY A 11 -0.38 2.69 18.70
C GLY A 11 -0.35 1.56 17.67
N LEU A 12 0.45 1.71 16.61
CA LEU A 12 0.59 0.69 15.57
C LEU A 12 1.28 -0.57 16.09
N VAL A 13 2.30 -0.45 16.94
CA VAL A 13 2.97 -1.62 17.56
C VAL A 13 1.96 -2.44 18.36
N PHE A 14 1.12 -1.81 19.18
CA PHE A 14 0.10 -2.55 19.94
C PHE A 14 -0.94 -3.22 19.04
N ILE A 15 -1.41 -2.53 18.00
CA ILE A 15 -2.38 -3.11 17.05
C ILE A 15 -1.77 -4.32 16.33
N VAL A 16 -0.57 -4.17 15.76
CA VAL A 16 0.11 -5.27 15.05
C VAL A 16 0.46 -6.42 15.98
N PHE A 17 0.91 -6.13 17.20
CA PHE A 17 1.16 -7.14 18.22
C PHE A 17 -0.09 -7.96 18.55
N VAL A 18 -1.23 -7.29 18.77
CA VAL A 18 -2.51 -7.97 19.01
C VAL A 18 -2.93 -8.81 17.81
N LEU A 19 -2.79 -8.29 16.59
CA LEU A 19 -3.09 -9.04 15.37
C LEU A 19 -2.25 -10.33 15.28
N GLY A 20 -0.95 -10.27 15.62
CA GLY A 20 -0.07 -11.43 15.59
C GLY A 20 -0.28 -12.42 16.74
N GLN A 21 -0.41 -11.94 17.98
CA GLN A 21 -0.49 -12.79 19.18
C GLN A 21 -1.92 -13.21 19.55
N GLY A 22 -2.94 -12.58 18.97
CA GLY A 22 -4.34 -12.83 19.33
C GLY A 22 -4.79 -14.27 19.12
N GLN A 23 -4.19 -15.01 18.17
CA GLN A 23 -4.49 -16.44 17.95
C GLN A 23 -3.62 -17.38 18.80
N LEU A 24 -2.42 -16.95 19.22
CA LEU A 24 -1.49 -17.78 19.99
C LEU A 24 -1.73 -17.73 21.50
N ALA A 25 -2.49 -16.73 21.97
CA ALA A 25 -2.81 -16.59 23.39
C ALA A 25 -3.68 -17.75 23.89
N THR A 26 -3.54 -18.10 25.17
CA THR A 26 -4.22 -19.27 25.79
C THR A 26 -5.74 -19.29 25.61
N ASN A 27 -6.39 -18.12 25.64
CA ASN A 27 -7.84 -17.97 25.38
C ASN A 27 -8.13 -17.26 24.04
N GLY A 28 -7.16 -17.26 23.13
CA GLY A 28 -7.19 -16.51 21.88
C GLY A 28 -7.50 -15.03 22.11
N TRP A 29 -8.41 -14.50 21.30
CA TRP A 29 -8.83 -13.09 21.32
C TRP A 29 -9.58 -12.66 22.58
N LYS A 30 -10.07 -13.61 23.39
CA LYS A 30 -10.73 -13.31 24.67
C LYS A 30 -9.74 -13.02 25.80
N THR A 31 -8.44 -13.14 25.54
CA THR A 31 -7.43 -12.92 26.56
C THR A 31 -7.40 -11.44 26.97
N PRO A 32 -7.49 -11.10 28.28
CA PRO A 32 -7.67 -9.71 28.73
C PRO A 32 -6.60 -8.73 28.23
N TYR A 33 -5.33 -9.14 28.20
CA TYR A 33 -4.25 -8.25 27.74
C TYR A 33 -4.35 -7.93 26.24
N ILE A 34 -4.87 -8.85 25.41
CA ILE A 34 -5.07 -8.63 23.97
C ILE A 34 -6.11 -7.52 23.75
N ILE A 35 -7.23 -7.59 24.47
CA ILE A 35 -8.29 -6.59 24.40
C ILE A 35 -7.79 -5.23 24.91
N ALA A 36 -7.06 -5.22 26.03
CA ALA A 36 -6.52 -4.00 26.61
C ALA A 36 -5.52 -3.30 25.67
N LEU A 37 -4.60 -4.05 25.06
CA LEU A 37 -3.62 -3.53 24.11
C LEU A 37 -4.30 -3.04 22.82
N LEU A 38 -5.35 -3.70 22.35
CA LEU A 38 -6.10 -3.25 21.17
C LEU A 38 -6.78 -1.90 21.44
N ILE A 39 -7.48 -1.78 22.57
CA ILE A 39 -8.15 -0.54 22.97
C ILE A 39 -7.11 0.58 23.12
N LEU A 40 -5.99 0.31 23.81
CA LEU A 40 -4.93 1.28 24.00
C LEU A 40 -4.29 1.70 22.67
N GLY A 41 -4.06 0.75 21.76
CA GLY A 41 -3.55 1.02 20.42
C GLY A 41 -4.48 1.94 19.62
N VAL A 42 -5.79 1.65 19.61
CA VAL A 42 -6.80 2.51 18.96
C VAL A 42 -6.83 3.90 19.58
N ILE A 43 -6.79 4.01 20.92
CA ILE A 43 -6.74 5.31 21.61
C ILE A 43 -5.50 6.10 21.19
N MET A 44 -4.32 5.47 21.14
CA MET A 44 -3.08 6.14 20.72
C MET A 44 -3.14 6.64 19.27
N VAL A 45 -3.73 5.86 18.36
CA VAL A 45 -3.95 6.29 16.97
C VAL A 45 -4.95 7.46 16.89
N VAL A 46 -6.03 7.43 17.67
CA VAL A 46 -6.99 8.55 17.73
C VAL A 46 -6.32 9.80 18.27
N LEU A 47 -5.54 9.69 19.36
CA LEU A 47 -4.78 10.79 19.93
C LEU A 47 -3.76 11.35 18.94
N PHE A 48 -3.10 10.50 18.15
CA PHE A 48 -2.21 10.92 17.07
C PHE A 48 -2.96 11.76 16.03
N VAL A 49 -4.12 11.31 15.56
CA VAL A 49 -4.93 12.07 14.59
C VAL A 49 -5.38 13.42 15.17
N LEU A 50 -5.76 13.46 16.44
CA LEU A 50 -6.14 14.70 17.12
C LEU A 50 -4.95 15.66 17.29
N TRP A 51 -3.77 15.13 17.62
CA TRP A 51 -2.53 15.88 17.76
C TRP A 51 -2.08 16.50 16.43
N GLU A 52 -2.04 15.70 15.36
CA GLU A 52 -1.69 16.19 14.01
C GLU A 52 -2.70 17.21 13.49
N ARG A 53 -4.00 17.03 13.77
CA ARG A 53 -5.04 18.02 13.44
C ARG A 53 -4.86 19.33 14.21
N HIS A 54 -4.43 19.24 15.47
CA HIS A 54 -4.14 20.42 16.28
C HIS A 54 -2.93 21.18 15.72
N LEU A 55 -1.86 20.46 15.36
CA LEU A 55 -0.66 21.02 14.76
C LEU A 55 -0.94 21.65 13.38
N GLU A 56 -1.73 21.00 12.53
CA GLU A 56 -2.13 21.54 11.22
C GLU A 56 -2.87 22.87 11.38
N LYS A 57 -3.86 22.94 12.28
CA LYS A 57 -4.59 24.18 12.58
C LYS A 57 -3.70 25.27 13.17
N ALA A 58 -2.73 24.90 14.01
CA ALA A 58 -1.83 25.85 14.64
C ALA A 58 -0.83 26.50 13.67
N ILE A 59 -0.52 25.84 12.55
CA ILE A 59 0.41 26.31 11.52
C ILE A 59 -0.31 27.07 10.41
N ASP A 60 -1.54 26.68 10.06
CA ASP A 60 -2.34 27.43 9.08
C ASP A 60 -2.79 28.80 9.64
N ASP A 61 -2.83 28.98 10.96
CA ASP A 61 -3.06 30.27 11.61
C ASP A 61 -1.79 31.15 11.53
N SER A 62 -1.76 32.01 10.50
CA SER A 62 -0.61 32.84 10.09
C SER A 62 -0.14 33.85 11.15
N SER A 63 -0.86 33.95 12.27
CA SER A 63 -0.64 34.91 13.35
C SER A 63 0.28 34.38 14.47
N ARG A 64 0.62 33.09 14.48
CA ARG A 64 1.44 32.47 15.54
C ARG A 64 2.92 32.35 15.18
N ALA A 65 3.76 32.85 16.07
CA ALA A 65 5.21 32.61 16.00
C ALA A 65 5.52 31.11 16.22
N PRO A 66 6.50 30.54 15.50
CA PRO A 66 6.89 29.14 15.66
C PRO A 66 7.39 28.91 17.10
N SER A 67 6.65 28.09 17.86
CA SER A 67 7.01 27.69 19.22
C SER A 67 7.63 26.29 19.23
N LEU A 68 8.48 26.02 20.22
CA LEU A 68 9.06 24.68 20.47
C LEU A 68 7.98 23.59 20.67
N TRP A 69 6.79 24.02 21.11
CA TRP A 69 5.63 23.17 21.38
C TRP A 69 4.69 22.97 20.18
N THR A 70 4.97 23.62 19.04
CA THR A 70 4.24 23.47 17.77
C THR A 70 5.22 23.20 16.62
N PRO A 71 5.91 22.05 16.63
CA PRO A 71 6.78 21.66 15.53
C PRO A 71 5.97 21.44 14.24
N PRO A 72 6.60 21.47 13.05
CA PRO A 72 5.93 21.07 11.82
C PRO A 72 5.34 19.65 11.97
N PRO A 73 4.10 19.41 11.49
CA PRO A 73 3.37 18.17 11.67
C PRO A 73 4.10 17.05 10.94
N LEU A 74 4.10 15.84 11.51
CA LEU A 74 4.72 14.69 10.85
C LEU A 74 3.95 14.32 9.58
N MET A 75 2.62 14.43 9.65
CA MET A 75 1.74 14.18 8.53
C MET A 75 0.52 15.08 8.63
N ARG A 76 0.35 15.99 7.67
CA ARG A 76 -0.86 16.80 7.55
C ARG A 76 -2.09 15.90 7.33
N PRO A 77 -3.08 15.86 8.24
CA PRO A 77 -4.30 15.06 8.06
C PRO A 77 -5.05 15.37 6.76
N SER A 78 -4.92 16.60 6.23
CA SER A 78 -5.43 16.95 4.90
C SER A 78 -4.94 16.06 3.76
N ILE A 79 -3.80 15.37 3.89
CA ILE A 79 -3.27 14.45 2.88
C ILE A 79 -4.27 13.35 2.49
N TRP A 80 -5.08 12.89 3.46
CA TRP A 80 -6.11 11.88 3.25
C TRP A 80 -7.29 12.40 2.42
N GLY A 81 -7.60 13.69 2.55
CA GLY A 81 -8.68 14.36 1.80
C GLY A 81 -8.27 14.79 0.39
N ARG A 82 -6.99 14.72 0.03
CA ARG A 82 -6.50 15.18 -1.28
C ARG A 82 -7.08 14.38 -2.44
N SER A 83 -7.19 15.07 -3.57
CA SER A 83 -7.84 14.56 -4.77
C SER A 83 -9.27 14.05 -4.49
N ASN A 84 -10.04 14.78 -3.66
CA ASN A 84 -11.40 14.42 -3.23
C ASN A 84 -11.47 13.05 -2.53
N GLY A 85 -10.55 12.80 -1.58
CA GLY A 85 -10.50 11.54 -0.81
C GLY A 85 -9.91 10.33 -1.54
N ARG A 86 -9.48 10.48 -2.80
CA ARG A 86 -8.93 9.37 -3.60
C ARG A 86 -7.58 8.86 -3.08
N MET A 87 -6.83 9.71 -2.37
CA MET A 87 -5.63 9.28 -1.65
C MET A 87 -5.95 8.23 -0.60
N ALA A 88 -6.94 8.47 0.25
CA ALA A 88 -7.40 7.50 1.24
C ALA A 88 -7.85 6.19 0.57
N VAL A 89 -8.59 6.28 -0.54
CA VAL A 89 -9.04 5.11 -1.30
C VAL A 89 -7.86 4.27 -1.78
N ILE A 90 -6.83 4.87 -2.36
CA ILE A 90 -5.65 4.12 -2.84
C ILE A 90 -4.85 3.50 -1.70
N LEU A 91 -4.77 4.18 -0.57
CA LEU A 91 -4.16 3.63 0.64
C LEU A 91 -4.93 2.39 1.14
N VAL A 92 -6.27 2.42 1.11
CA VAL A 92 -7.11 1.26 1.48
C VAL A 92 -7.00 0.14 0.43
N ILE A 93 -6.96 0.46 -0.86
CA ILE A 93 -6.73 -0.54 -1.92
C ILE A 93 -5.38 -1.21 -1.75
N ALA A 94 -4.33 -0.45 -1.46
CA ALA A 94 -2.99 -0.96 -1.22
C ALA A 94 -2.96 -1.85 0.03
N PHE A 95 -3.60 -1.42 1.12
CA PHE A 95 -3.80 -2.22 2.33
C PHE A 95 -4.44 -3.57 2.00
N LEU A 96 -5.62 -3.58 1.35
CA LEU A 96 -6.38 -4.79 1.05
C LEU A 96 -5.67 -5.71 0.05
N ASN A 97 -5.09 -5.15 -1.01
CA ASN A 97 -4.39 -5.95 -2.02
C ASN A 97 -3.11 -6.57 -1.44
N TRP A 98 -2.39 -5.83 -0.60
CA TRP A 98 -1.19 -6.35 0.07
C TRP A 98 -1.54 -7.40 1.14
N SER A 99 -2.64 -7.22 1.87
CA SER A 99 -3.21 -8.28 2.73
C SER A 99 -3.42 -9.57 1.93
N GLY A 100 -4.08 -9.48 0.77
CA GLY A 100 -4.31 -10.64 -0.09
C GLY A 100 -3.02 -11.29 -0.60
N PHE A 101 -2.09 -10.49 -1.12
CA PHE A 101 -0.82 -10.98 -1.65
C PHE A 101 0.03 -11.70 -0.60
N VAL A 102 0.22 -11.12 0.58
CA VAL A 102 1.05 -11.72 1.63
C VAL A 102 0.37 -12.95 2.24
N SER A 103 -0.95 -12.89 2.48
CA SER A 103 -1.70 -14.06 2.94
C SER A 103 -1.61 -15.22 1.93
N TRP A 104 -1.72 -14.95 0.64
CA TRP A 104 -1.57 -15.99 -0.39
C TRP A 104 -0.21 -16.68 -0.29
N ASN A 105 0.87 -15.89 -0.18
CA ASN A 105 2.24 -16.41 -0.08
C ASN A 105 2.41 -17.30 1.15
N PHE A 106 1.94 -16.82 2.30
CA PHE A 106 2.02 -17.55 3.56
C PHE A 106 1.30 -18.91 3.46
N TRP A 107 0.03 -18.92 3.03
CA TRP A 107 -0.73 -20.16 2.93
C TRP A 107 -0.24 -21.09 1.83
N ALA A 108 0.27 -20.55 0.72
CA ALA A 108 0.88 -21.37 -0.32
C ALA A 108 2.14 -22.06 0.19
N GLN A 109 2.98 -21.38 0.97
CA GLN A 109 4.16 -21.97 1.59
C GLN A 109 3.79 -23.09 2.56
N LEU A 110 2.87 -22.85 3.50
CA LEU A 110 2.41 -23.87 4.45
C LEU A 110 1.75 -25.05 3.71
N TYR A 111 1.00 -24.81 2.64
CA TYR A 111 0.43 -25.88 1.83
C TYR A 111 1.50 -26.80 1.22
N TYR A 112 2.61 -26.24 0.70
CA TYR A 112 3.67 -27.08 0.14
C TYR A 112 4.47 -27.83 1.22
N GLN A 113 4.77 -27.17 2.34
CA GLN A 113 5.65 -27.73 3.37
C GLN A 113 4.90 -28.62 4.37
N ASP A 114 3.76 -28.19 4.87
CA ASP A 114 3.04 -28.89 5.95
C ASP A 114 1.99 -29.86 5.40
N TYR A 115 1.34 -29.54 4.28
CA TYR A 115 0.30 -30.40 3.69
C TYR A 115 0.85 -31.39 2.66
N LEU A 116 1.63 -30.91 1.68
CA LEU A 116 2.27 -31.79 0.69
C LEU A 116 3.59 -32.41 1.17
N LEU A 117 4.08 -32.01 2.37
CA LEU A 117 5.31 -32.53 2.98
C LEU A 117 6.54 -32.39 2.08
N LEU A 118 6.55 -31.36 1.23
CA LEU A 118 7.68 -31.07 0.35
C LEU A 118 8.82 -30.46 1.18
N THR A 119 10.04 -30.72 0.74
CA THR A 119 11.21 -30.08 1.35
C THR A 119 11.18 -28.56 1.13
N PRO A 120 11.83 -27.77 2.01
CA PRO A 120 11.94 -26.32 1.80
C PRO A 120 12.58 -25.96 0.45
N VAL A 121 13.52 -26.78 -0.04
CA VAL A 121 14.18 -26.59 -1.34
C VAL A 121 13.20 -26.79 -2.49
N GLU A 122 12.39 -27.84 -2.46
CA GLU A 122 11.36 -28.07 -3.49
C GLU A 122 10.29 -26.99 -3.48
N THR A 123 9.92 -26.51 -2.29
CA THR A 123 9.01 -25.37 -2.15
C THR A 123 9.61 -24.12 -2.79
N MET A 124 10.86 -23.79 -2.47
CA MET A 124 11.56 -22.64 -3.08
C MET A 124 11.57 -22.71 -4.61
N VAL A 125 11.84 -23.88 -5.19
CA VAL A 125 11.84 -24.07 -6.66
C VAL A 125 10.49 -23.72 -7.27
N ARG A 126 9.38 -24.03 -6.58
CA ARG A 126 8.02 -23.69 -7.02
C ARG A 126 7.67 -22.20 -6.91
N PHE A 127 8.43 -21.42 -6.13
CA PHE A 127 8.29 -19.97 -6.01
C PHE A 127 9.21 -19.18 -6.96
N ILE A 128 10.22 -19.81 -7.59
CA ILE A 128 11.09 -19.17 -8.60
C ILE A 128 10.30 -18.41 -9.69
N PRO A 129 9.18 -18.94 -10.23
CA PRO A 129 8.39 -18.21 -11.21
C PRO A 129 7.93 -16.83 -10.74
N MET A 130 7.72 -16.61 -9.44
CA MET A 130 7.35 -15.30 -8.91
C MET A 130 8.39 -14.23 -9.22
N PHE A 131 9.67 -14.58 -9.05
CA PHE A 131 10.78 -13.66 -9.29
C PHE A 131 10.86 -13.28 -10.77
N VAL A 132 10.77 -14.28 -11.67
CA VAL A 132 10.80 -14.07 -13.12
C VAL A 132 9.61 -13.20 -13.56
N VAL A 133 8.41 -13.52 -13.07
CA VAL A 133 7.19 -12.76 -13.37
C VAL A 133 7.28 -11.33 -12.85
N GLY A 134 7.80 -11.11 -11.65
CA GLY A 134 7.98 -9.76 -11.10
C GLY A 134 8.92 -8.90 -11.93
N ILE A 135 10.01 -9.47 -12.44
CA ILE A 135 10.92 -8.77 -13.37
C ILE A 135 10.16 -8.39 -14.66
N LEU A 136 9.48 -9.35 -15.28
CA LEU A 136 8.71 -9.12 -16.51
C LEU A 136 7.60 -8.07 -16.30
N CYS A 137 6.95 -8.12 -15.14
CA CYS A 137 5.89 -7.19 -14.77
C CYS A 137 6.42 -5.77 -14.63
N ASN A 138 7.59 -5.57 -14.00
CA ASN A 138 8.22 -4.25 -13.91
C ASN A 138 8.52 -3.64 -15.28
N PHE A 139 9.02 -4.43 -16.24
CA PHE A 139 9.21 -3.96 -17.62
C PHE A 139 7.88 -3.57 -18.27
N PHE A 140 6.83 -4.38 -18.09
CA PHE A 140 5.50 -4.07 -18.61
C PHE A 140 4.96 -2.77 -18.03
N VAL A 141 4.98 -2.63 -16.70
CA VAL A 141 4.49 -1.44 -16.00
C VAL A 141 5.26 -0.19 -16.42
N ALA A 142 6.60 -0.27 -16.54
CA ALA A 142 7.41 0.86 -17.00
C ALA A 142 6.97 1.39 -18.37
N THR A 143 6.57 0.51 -19.29
CA THR A 143 6.08 0.92 -20.62
C THR A 143 4.60 1.34 -20.63
N ALA A 144 3.78 0.76 -19.76
CA ALA A 144 2.32 0.94 -19.76
C ALA A 144 1.86 2.12 -18.89
N VAL A 145 2.61 2.51 -17.85
CA VAL A 145 2.20 3.52 -16.87
C VAL A 145 1.99 4.91 -17.48
N GLY A 146 2.70 5.20 -18.58
CA GLY A 146 2.53 6.42 -19.36
C GLY A 146 1.27 6.46 -20.23
N LYS A 147 0.71 5.28 -20.54
CA LYS A 147 -0.27 5.09 -21.61
C LYS A 147 -1.68 4.77 -21.11
N MET A 148 -1.81 4.20 -19.90
CA MET A 148 -3.11 3.75 -19.38
C MET A 148 -3.58 4.56 -18.16
N PRO A 149 -4.90 4.75 -17.99
CA PRO A 149 -5.49 5.30 -16.77
C PRO A 149 -5.18 4.47 -15.53
N LEU A 150 -5.06 5.13 -14.37
CA LEU A 150 -4.79 4.48 -13.09
C LEU A 150 -5.80 3.39 -12.74
N VAL A 151 -7.07 3.65 -13.07
CA VAL A 151 -8.20 2.76 -12.79
C VAL A 151 -8.00 1.41 -13.43
N ILE A 152 -7.43 1.37 -14.64
CA ILE A 152 -7.19 0.13 -15.35
C ILE A 152 -6.18 -0.69 -14.55
N PHE A 153 -5.03 -0.12 -14.19
CA PHE A 153 -4.03 -0.82 -13.36
C PHE A 153 -4.59 -1.30 -12.03
N ALA A 154 -5.33 -0.45 -11.31
CA ALA A 154 -5.87 -0.80 -9.99
C ALA A 154 -6.91 -1.91 -10.08
N VAL A 155 -7.86 -1.82 -11.02
CA VAL A 155 -8.93 -2.82 -11.18
C VAL A 155 -8.37 -4.11 -11.76
N THR A 156 -7.55 -4.06 -12.81
CA THR A 156 -6.97 -5.29 -13.37
C THR A 156 -6.02 -5.93 -12.37
N GLY A 157 -5.20 -5.16 -11.67
CA GLY A 157 -4.28 -5.67 -10.67
C GLY A 157 -5.02 -6.41 -9.54
N THR A 158 -6.02 -5.78 -8.94
CA THR A 158 -6.84 -6.41 -7.88
C THR A 158 -7.62 -7.62 -8.38
N LEU A 159 -8.14 -7.63 -9.62
CA LEU A 159 -8.79 -8.80 -10.21
C LEU A 159 -7.82 -9.94 -10.52
N LEU A 160 -6.58 -9.64 -10.93
CA LEU A 160 -5.54 -10.65 -11.12
C LEU A 160 -5.13 -11.26 -9.78
N THR A 161 -4.99 -10.45 -8.73
CA THR A 161 -4.79 -10.95 -7.35
C THR A 161 -5.95 -11.86 -6.92
N ALA A 162 -7.19 -11.45 -7.16
CA ALA A 162 -8.37 -12.27 -6.86
C ALA A 162 -8.35 -13.59 -7.65
N SER A 163 -8.01 -13.55 -8.93
CA SER A 163 -7.93 -14.74 -9.79
C SER A 163 -6.83 -15.70 -9.32
N GLY A 164 -5.68 -15.17 -8.91
CA GLY A 164 -4.61 -15.94 -8.28
C GLY A 164 -5.09 -16.63 -7.00
N GLY A 165 -5.79 -15.89 -6.14
CA GLY A 165 -6.44 -16.45 -4.94
C GLY A 165 -7.45 -17.54 -5.26
N ILE A 166 -8.34 -17.33 -6.26
CA ILE A 166 -9.38 -18.29 -6.65
C ILE A 166 -8.75 -19.61 -7.11
N LEU A 167 -7.74 -19.55 -7.98
CA LEU A 167 -7.06 -20.74 -8.50
C LEU A 167 -6.43 -21.58 -7.37
N PHE A 168 -5.91 -20.92 -6.33
CA PHE A 168 -5.39 -21.63 -5.18
C PHE A 168 -6.50 -22.08 -4.22
N ALA A 169 -7.59 -21.33 -4.10
CA ALA A 169 -8.73 -21.68 -3.26
C ALA A 169 -9.48 -22.93 -3.78
N VAL A 170 -9.40 -23.22 -5.07
CA VAL A 170 -9.96 -24.44 -5.68
C VAL A 170 -8.91 -25.54 -5.90
N ILE A 171 -7.74 -25.42 -5.26
CA ILE A 171 -6.63 -26.34 -5.50
C ILE A 171 -7.06 -27.78 -5.18
N ASN A 172 -6.82 -28.66 -6.15
CA ASN A 172 -7.02 -30.09 -6.00
C ASN A 172 -5.65 -30.77 -5.93
N PRO A 173 -5.30 -31.45 -4.82
CA PRO A 173 -4.00 -32.09 -4.64
C PRO A 173 -3.65 -33.15 -5.70
N SER A 174 -4.66 -33.73 -6.36
CA SER A 174 -4.45 -34.76 -7.39
C SER A 174 -3.98 -34.20 -8.73
N VAL A 175 -3.99 -32.87 -8.90
CA VAL A 175 -3.70 -32.22 -10.19
C VAL A 175 -2.28 -31.64 -10.18
N THR A 176 -1.63 -31.66 -11.34
CA THR A 176 -0.24 -31.18 -11.49
C THR A 176 -0.09 -29.69 -11.14
N TYR A 177 1.08 -29.32 -10.61
CA TYR A 177 1.51 -27.95 -10.30
C TYR A 177 1.18 -26.93 -11.42
N TRP A 178 1.31 -27.35 -12.68
CA TRP A 178 1.08 -26.49 -13.85
C TRP A 178 -0.37 -26.06 -14.05
N ALA A 179 -1.34 -26.76 -13.48
CA ALA A 179 -2.75 -26.47 -13.69
C ALA A 179 -3.27 -25.34 -12.78
N PHE A 180 -2.90 -25.36 -11.50
CA PHE A 180 -3.43 -24.42 -10.49
C PHE A 180 -2.34 -23.54 -9.89
N SER A 181 -1.29 -24.16 -9.37
CA SER A 181 -0.22 -23.48 -8.64
C SER A 181 0.56 -22.49 -9.50
N PHE A 182 1.05 -22.90 -10.67
CA PHE A 182 1.83 -22.02 -11.54
C PHE A 182 1.00 -20.82 -12.04
N PRO A 183 -0.20 -20.99 -12.62
CA PRO A 183 -0.99 -19.85 -13.07
C PRO A 183 -1.42 -18.95 -11.90
N SER A 184 -1.74 -19.52 -10.73
CA SER A 184 -2.05 -18.75 -9.52
C SER A 184 -0.88 -17.85 -9.11
N THR A 185 0.34 -18.39 -9.14
CA THR A 185 1.58 -17.71 -8.78
C THR A 185 1.91 -16.57 -9.75
N VAL A 186 1.66 -16.77 -11.05
CA VAL A 186 1.83 -15.73 -12.07
C VAL A 186 0.83 -14.60 -11.85
N LEU A 187 -0.45 -14.91 -11.69
CA LEU A 187 -1.53 -13.92 -11.57
C LEU A 187 -1.41 -13.10 -10.29
N ILE A 188 -1.06 -13.71 -9.16
CA ILE A 188 -0.95 -13.01 -7.87
C ILE A 188 0.19 -11.97 -7.89
N VAL A 189 1.31 -12.27 -8.55
CA VAL A 189 2.45 -11.35 -8.66
C VAL A 189 2.13 -10.20 -9.61
N PHE A 190 1.57 -10.50 -10.79
CA PHE A 190 1.11 -9.45 -11.71
C PHE A 190 0.10 -8.51 -11.04
N GLY A 191 -0.83 -9.07 -10.27
CA GLY A 191 -1.83 -8.31 -9.54
C GLY A 191 -1.23 -7.38 -8.49
N ALA A 192 -0.33 -7.90 -7.67
CA ALA A 192 0.36 -7.15 -6.63
C ALA A 192 1.19 -5.99 -7.21
N ASP A 193 2.00 -6.26 -8.23
CA ASP A 193 2.88 -5.27 -8.83
C ASP A 193 2.10 -4.13 -9.50
N PHE A 194 1.00 -4.44 -10.20
CA PHE A 194 0.18 -3.41 -10.84
C PHE A 194 -0.37 -2.43 -9.81
N VAL A 195 -0.92 -2.93 -8.71
CA VAL A 195 -1.47 -2.07 -7.65
C VAL A 195 -0.36 -1.31 -6.92
N TYR A 196 0.78 -1.95 -6.65
CA TYR A 196 1.89 -1.33 -5.94
C TYR A 196 2.52 -0.20 -6.77
N SER A 197 2.88 -0.46 -8.02
CA SER A 197 3.47 0.53 -8.90
C SER A 197 2.49 1.66 -9.23
N CYS A 198 1.22 1.35 -9.48
CA CYS A 198 0.26 2.41 -9.80
C CYS A 198 -0.07 3.28 -8.56
N GLY A 199 -0.16 2.66 -7.37
CA GLY A 199 -0.41 3.34 -6.11
C GLY A 199 0.73 4.28 -5.74
N THR A 200 1.98 3.81 -5.81
CA THR A 200 3.16 4.63 -5.52
C THR A 200 3.28 5.83 -6.46
N ILE A 201 3.04 5.65 -7.76
CA ILE A 201 3.11 6.75 -8.74
C ILE A 201 1.94 7.73 -8.53
N PHE A 202 0.73 7.26 -8.24
CA PHE A 202 -0.38 8.14 -7.92
C PHE A 202 -0.11 9.00 -6.67
N ILE A 203 0.43 8.38 -5.62
CA ILE A 203 0.80 9.09 -4.40
C ILE A 203 1.86 10.13 -4.72
N ALA A 204 2.91 9.76 -5.44
CA ALA A 204 3.95 10.69 -5.87
C ALA A 204 3.38 11.88 -6.67
N LYS A 205 2.34 11.69 -7.49
CA LYS A 205 1.70 12.78 -8.22
C LYS A 205 0.75 13.65 -7.39
N THR A 206 0.20 13.12 -6.31
CA THR A 206 -0.86 13.79 -5.53
C THR A 206 -0.31 14.50 -4.31
N VAL A 207 0.83 14.07 -3.78
CA VAL A 207 1.51 14.73 -2.66
C VAL A 207 2.33 15.93 -3.13
N LEU A 208 2.53 16.91 -2.25
CA LEU A 208 3.36 18.08 -2.54
C LEU A 208 4.84 17.69 -2.56
N PRO A 209 5.72 18.45 -3.25
CA PRO A 209 7.14 18.13 -3.37
C PRO A 209 7.86 17.90 -2.04
N HIS A 210 7.51 18.65 -1.00
CA HIS A 210 8.10 18.52 0.34
C HIS A 210 7.52 17.37 1.18
N GLU A 211 6.48 16.69 0.68
CA GLU A 211 5.78 15.59 1.37
C GLU A 211 5.93 14.24 0.66
N HIS A 212 6.76 14.15 -0.39
CA HIS A 212 6.99 12.89 -1.11
C HIS A 212 7.43 11.75 -0.18
N SER A 213 8.34 12.04 0.75
CA SER A 213 8.80 11.06 1.75
C SER A 213 7.66 10.59 2.66
N VAL A 214 6.83 11.52 3.15
CA VAL A 214 5.69 11.21 4.01
C VAL A 214 4.64 10.37 3.26
N GLY A 215 4.34 10.72 2.01
CA GLY A 215 3.42 9.95 1.16
C GLY A 215 3.87 8.52 0.92
N GLY A 216 5.17 8.33 0.61
CA GLY A 216 5.76 7.00 0.44
C GLY A 216 5.77 6.20 1.75
N ALA A 217 6.15 6.82 2.87
CA ALA A 217 6.12 6.20 4.19
C ALA A 217 4.70 5.78 4.59
N LEU A 218 3.69 6.61 4.29
CA LEU A 218 2.30 6.30 4.55
C LEU A 218 1.83 5.08 3.73
N PHE A 219 2.17 5.03 2.44
CA PHE A 219 1.88 3.87 1.60
C PHE A 219 2.48 2.59 2.17
N GLN A 220 3.75 2.63 2.53
CA GLN A 220 4.44 1.47 3.09
C GLN A 220 3.83 1.04 4.44
N THR A 221 3.45 2.01 5.27
CA THR A 221 2.78 1.74 6.55
C THR A 221 1.45 1.03 6.31
N MET A 222 0.64 1.47 5.34
CA MET A 222 -0.61 0.81 4.98
C MET A 222 -0.40 -0.61 4.47
N THR A 223 0.61 -0.85 3.64
CA THR A 223 0.93 -2.21 3.19
C THR A 223 1.33 -3.11 4.37
N GLN A 224 2.12 -2.62 5.33
CA GLN A 224 2.56 -3.45 6.46
C GLN A 224 1.45 -3.74 7.47
N ILE A 225 0.58 -2.77 7.77
CA ILE A 225 -0.60 -3.04 8.58
C ILE A 225 -1.53 -4.01 7.82
N GLY A 226 -1.62 -3.87 6.50
CA GLY A 226 -2.33 -4.80 5.62
C GLY A 226 -1.80 -6.23 5.74
N THR A 227 -0.49 -6.43 5.76
CA THR A 227 0.13 -7.74 5.99
C THR A 227 -0.36 -8.37 7.29
N ALA A 228 -0.23 -7.65 8.41
CA ALA A 228 -0.62 -8.16 9.72
C ALA A 228 -2.12 -8.50 9.76
N PHE A 229 -2.96 -7.57 9.30
CA PHE A 229 -4.41 -7.75 9.27
C PHE A 229 -4.84 -8.93 8.39
N GLY A 230 -4.29 -9.01 7.17
CA GLY A 230 -4.59 -10.07 6.21
C GLY A 230 -4.27 -11.45 6.78
N LEU A 231 -3.04 -11.62 7.29
CA LEU A 231 -2.59 -12.87 7.89
C LEU A 231 -3.50 -13.26 9.05
N THR A 232 -3.73 -12.37 10.01
CA THR A 232 -4.59 -12.63 11.17
C THR A 232 -5.97 -13.13 10.78
N ILE A 233 -6.67 -12.44 9.86
CA ILE A 233 -8.00 -12.85 9.42
C ILE A 233 -7.96 -14.19 8.71
N THR A 234 -7.01 -14.40 7.81
CA THR A 234 -6.91 -15.69 7.10
C THR A 234 -6.52 -16.85 8.03
N THR A 235 -5.75 -16.60 9.09
CA THR A 235 -5.44 -17.57 10.15
C THR A 235 -6.67 -17.91 10.99
N ILE A 236 -7.48 -16.90 11.36
CA ILE A 236 -8.75 -17.14 12.03
C ILE A 236 -9.64 -18.04 11.17
N VAL A 237 -9.75 -17.74 9.86
CA VAL A 237 -10.55 -18.53 8.92
C VAL A 237 -10.02 -19.96 8.82
N PHE A 238 -8.71 -20.13 8.66
CA PHE A 238 -8.07 -21.45 8.61
C PHE A 238 -8.38 -22.27 9.87
N ASN A 239 -8.05 -21.75 11.05
CA ASN A 239 -8.23 -22.45 12.33
C ASN A 239 -9.69 -22.83 12.55
N THR A 240 -10.61 -21.88 12.34
CA THR A 240 -12.05 -22.11 12.54
C THR A 240 -12.59 -23.20 11.62
N VAL A 241 -12.16 -23.23 10.35
CA VAL A 241 -12.62 -24.24 9.39
C VAL A 241 -12.01 -25.61 9.72
N VAL A 242 -10.72 -25.67 10.08
CA VAL A 242 -10.07 -26.91 10.48
C VAL A 242 -10.74 -27.50 11.71
N ASP A 243 -11.05 -26.70 12.72
CA ASP A 243 -11.72 -27.14 13.95
C ASP A 243 -13.13 -27.69 13.66
N ASN A 244 -13.94 -26.95 12.88
CA ASN A 244 -15.29 -27.36 12.54
C ASN A 244 -15.34 -28.65 11.70
N GLU A 245 -14.46 -28.77 10.70
CA GLU A 245 -14.38 -29.95 9.84
C GLU A 245 -13.80 -31.16 10.59
N SER A 246 -12.83 -30.95 11.49
CA SER A 246 -12.31 -32.02 12.34
C SER A 246 -13.37 -32.51 13.33
N ALA A 247 -14.12 -31.60 13.94
CA ALA A 247 -15.23 -31.94 14.84
C ALA A 247 -16.34 -32.73 14.12
N ALA A 248 -16.65 -32.37 12.86
CA ALA A 248 -17.59 -33.12 12.03
C ALA A 248 -17.11 -34.55 11.74
N LEU A 249 -15.80 -34.78 11.76
CA LEU A 249 -15.16 -36.09 11.63
C LEU A 249 -14.94 -36.80 12.98
N GLY A 250 -15.43 -36.22 14.09
CA GLY A 250 -15.29 -36.78 15.44
C GLY A 250 -13.91 -36.60 16.08
N VAL A 251 -13.06 -35.74 15.52
CA VAL A 251 -11.71 -35.47 16.02
C VAL A 251 -11.65 -34.09 16.66
N THR A 252 -11.29 -34.04 17.95
CA THR A 252 -10.92 -32.78 18.61
C THR A 252 -9.47 -32.45 18.29
N VAL A 253 -9.24 -31.30 17.68
CA VAL A 253 -7.89 -30.83 17.32
C VAL A 253 -7.11 -30.49 18.61
N ASN A 254 -5.90 -31.03 18.74
CA ASN A 254 -5.01 -30.68 19.85
C ASN A 254 -4.47 -29.25 19.69
N SER A 255 -3.94 -28.67 20.77
CA SER A 255 -3.29 -27.34 20.76
C SER A 255 -2.24 -27.18 19.65
N ASP A 256 -1.58 -28.28 19.28
CA ASP A 256 -0.49 -28.30 18.32
C ASP A 256 -0.96 -28.54 16.87
N GLY A 257 -2.27 -28.76 16.64
CA GLY A 257 -2.84 -28.98 15.30
C GLY A 257 -2.46 -30.31 14.61
N THR A 258 -1.59 -31.11 15.22
CA THR A 258 -0.97 -32.31 14.62
C THR A 258 -1.93 -33.47 14.33
N ASN A 259 -3.08 -33.51 15.00
CA ASN A 259 -4.10 -34.55 14.81
C ASN A 259 -5.19 -34.17 13.79
N ALA A 260 -5.11 -32.99 13.17
CA ALA A 260 -6.13 -32.55 12.22
C ALA A 260 -6.13 -33.44 10.96
N PRO A 261 -7.28 -34.03 10.56
CA PRO A 261 -7.38 -34.85 9.36
C PRO A 261 -6.94 -34.06 8.11
N GLN A 262 -6.25 -34.71 7.17
CA GLN A 262 -5.78 -34.06 5.94
C GLN A 262 -6.93 -33.41 5.13
N SER A 263 -8.12 -34.00 5.12
CA SER A 263 -9.29 -33.41 4.46
C SER A 263 -9.73 -32.09 5.10
N ALA A 264 -9.67 -31.99 6.43
CA ALA A 264 -9.99 -30.76 7.17
C ALA A 264 -8.92 -29.69 6.93
N GLN A 265 -7.64 -30.07 6.94
CA GLN A 265 -6.53 -29.15 6.64
C GLN A 265 -6.65 -28.57 5.22
N LEU A 266 -6.95 -29.40 4.22
CA LEU A 266 -7.14 -28.94 2.84
C LEU A 266 -8.24 -27.89 2.74
N LYS A 267 -9.40 -28.14 3.36
CA LYS A 267 -10.50 -27.17 3.43
C LYS A 267 -10.10 -25.89 4.15
N GLY A 268 -9.26 -25.99 5.19
CA GLY A 268 -8.66 -24.85 5.86
C GLY A 268 -7.85 -23.98 4.90
N TYR A 269 -6.92 -24.58 4.16
CA TYR A 269 -6.12 -23.87 3.14
C TYR A 269 -6.98 -23.22 2.06
N GLN A 270 -7.97 -23.95 1.54
CA GLN A 270 -8.91 -23.44 0.55
C GLN A 270 -9.71 -22.24 1.09
N SER A 271 -10.17 -22.32 2.34
CA SER A 271 -10.95 -21.25 2.98
C SER A 271 -10.13 -20.02 3.30
N ALA A 272 -8.88 -20.18 3.75
CA ALA A 272 -7.96 -19.07 3.95
C ALA A 272 -7.71 -18.30 2.64
N GLN A 273 -7.64 -19.02 1.52
CA GLN A 273 -7.46 -18.44 0.19
C GLN A 273 -8.74 -17.78 -0.33
N TRP A 274 -9.93 -18.26 0.04
CA TRP A 274 -11.16 -17.47 -0.16
C TRP A 274 -11.14 -16.14 0.60
N GLY A 275 -10.50 -16.09 1.77
CA GLY A 275 -10.22 -14.83 2.47
C GLY A 275 -9.36 -13.86 1.64
N VAL A 276 -8.32 -14.38 0.97
CA VAL A 276 -7.51 -13.59 0.02
C VAL A 276 -8.36 -13.03 -1.11
N VAL A 277 -9.23 -13.86 -1.69
CA VAL A 277 -10.15 -13.46 -2.76
C VAL A 277 -11.08 -12.35 -2.28
N ALA A 278 -11.62 -12.45 -1.07
CA ALA A 278 -12.50 -11.42 -0.50
C ALA A 278 -11.79 -10.07 -0.37
N PHE A 279 -10.54 -10.04 0.10
CA PHE A 279 -9.76 -8.80 0.17
C PHE A 279 -9.49 -8.20 -1.21
N ALA A 280 -9.09 -9.02 -2.16
CA ALA A 280 -8.80 -8.58 -3.52
C ALA A 280 -10.05 -8.07 -4.25
N LEU A 281 -11.20 -8.74 -4.11
CA LEU A 281 -12.47 -8.30 -4.68
C LEU A 281 -12.99 -7.00 -4.03
N MET A 282 -12.84 -6.85 -2.72
CA MET A 282 -13.17 -5.60 -2.03
C MET A 282 -12.28 -4.45 -2.56
N ALA A 283 -10.99 -4.70 -2.73
CA ALA A 283 -10.08 -3.73 -3.34
C ALA A 283 -10.48 -3.39 -4.78
N ALA A 284 -10.89 -4.38 -5.58
CA ALA A 284 -11.37 -4.18 -6.94
C ALA A 284 -12.65 -3.34 -6.98
N LEU A 285 -13.58 -3.59 -6.07
CA LEU A 285 -14.81 -2.80 -5.93
C LEU A 285 -14.50 -1.34 -5.59
N LEU A 286 -13.62 -1.10 -4.62
CA LEU A 286 -13.19 0.26 -4.26
C LEU A 286 -12.48 0.97 -5.41
N ALA A 287 -11.59 0.26 -6.12
CA ALA A 287 -10.91 0.79 -7.29
C ALA A 287 -11.93 1.17 -8.38
N ALA A 288 -12.87 0.27 -8.67
CA ALA A 288 -13.88 0.48 -9.68
C ALA A 288 -14.86 1.60 -9.33
N LEU A 289 -15.23 1.80 -8.06
CA LEU A 289 -16.19 2.84 -7.68
C LEU A 289 -15.55 4.23 -7.59
N PHE A 290 -14.39 4.32 -6.95
CA PHE A 290 -13.82 5.62 -6.54
C PHE A 290 -12.71 6.13 -7.45
N LEU A 291 -12.06 5.26 -8.23
CA LEU A 291 -10.98 5.68 -9.13
C LEU A 291 -11.45 6.03 -10.54
N ARG A 292 -12.67 5.68 -10.98
CA ARG A 292 -13.19 5.91 -12.35
C ARG A 292 -12.92 7.29 -12.97
N SER A 293 -12.81 8.34 -12.15
CA SER A 293 -12.57 9.72 -12.59
C SER A 293 -11.08 10.13 -12.61
N VAL A 294 -10.16 9.25 -12.20
CA VAL A 294 -8.71 9.50 -12.23
C VAL A 294 -8.17 9.21 -13.63
N GLY A 295 -7.67 10.26 -14.30
CA GLY A 295 -7.07 10.17 -15.62
C GLY A 295 -5.73 9.43 -15.66
N ILE A 296 -5.01 9.59 -16.77
CA ILE A 296 -3.74 8.92 -17.03
C ILE A 296 -2.66 9.45 -16.08
N VAL A 297 -2.13 8.57 -15.22
CA VAL A 297 -1.11 8.87 -14.21
C VAL A 297 0.29 9.02 -14.83
N GLY A 298 0.40 9.08 -16.17
CA GLY A 298 1.63 9.29 -16.93
C GLY A 298 1.98 10.74 -17.30
N HIS A 299 1.00 11.61 -17.60
CA HIS A 299 1.32 12.94 -18.11
C HIS A 299 1.81 13.90 -17.01
N LYS A 300 2.93 14.60 -17.27
CA LYS A 300 3.26 15.86 -16.59
C LYS A 300 2.34 16.91 -17.19
N THR A 301 1.26 17.28 -16.49
CA THR A 301 0.55 18.49 -16.85
C THR A 301 1.49 19.66 -16.57
N VAL A 302 2.18 20.15 -17.60
CA VAL A 302 2.82 21.46 -17.53
C VAL A 302 1.68 22.44 -17.37
N LYS A 303 1.37 22.81 -16.13
CA LYS A 303 0.44 23.89 -15.83
C LYS A 303 1.19 25.15 -16.26
N VAL A 304 0.96 25.60 -17.49
CA VAL A 304 1.41 26.93 -17.93
C VAL A 304 0.70 27.91 -17.02
N ILE A 305 1.41 28.37 -15.99
CA ILE A 305 1.00 29.54 -15.22
C ILE A 305 1.11 30.68 -16.22
N ARG A 306 -0.02 31.08 -16.83
CA ARG A 306 -0.12 32.39 -17.44
C ARG A 306 0.13 33.39 -16.31
N HIS A 307 1.33 33.97 -16.28
CA HIS A 307 1.54 35.22 -15.55
C HIS A 307 0.59 36.24 -16.18
N VAL A 308 -0.51 36.55 -15.49
CA VAL A 308 -1.42 37.64 -15.85
C VAL A 308 -0.87 38.99 -15.38
N ASP A 309 0.33 39.03 -14.79
CA ASP A 309 0.95 40.28 -14.30
C ASP A 309 1.93 40.97 -15.25
N SER A 310 2.27 40.40 -16.42
CA SER A 310 3.28 41.01 -17.30
C SER A 310 2.75 42.25 -18.07
N ASP A 311 1.44 42.32 -18.32
CA ASP A 311 0.85 43.41 -19.11
C ASP A 311 0.50 44.64 -18.24
N GLN A 312 0.34 44.48 -16.92
CA GLN A 312 0.08 45.61 -16.02
C GLN A 312 1.38 46.33 -15.62
N THR A 313 2.51 45.62 -15.47
CA THR A 313 3.80 46.27 -15.17
C THR A 313 4.36 47.06 -16.37
N MET A 314 4.02 46.66 -17.61
CA MET A 314 4.41 47.41 -18.82
C MET A 314 3.60 48.70 -19.02
N ALA A 315 2.39 48.79 -18.46
CA ALA A 315 1.58 50.00 -18.52
C ALA A 315 2.02 51.05 -17.47
N GLU A 316 2.54 50.62 -16.32
CA GLU A 316 3.03 51.52 -15.26
C GLU A 316 4.38 52.15 -15.60
N HIS A 317 5.27 51.43 -16.30
CA HIS A 317 6.56 51.98 -16.77
C HIS A 317 6.45 52.89 -18.01
N ALA A 318 5.27 53.03 -18.62
CA ALA A 318 5.08 53.93 -19.76
C ALA A 318 4.93 55.41 -19.37
N ASN A 319 4.79 55.72 -18.08
CA ASN A 319 4.53 57.07 -17.56
C ASN A 319 5.70 57.74 -16.83
N GLU A 320 6.90 57.16 -16.83
CA GLU A 320 8.09 57.83 -16.30
C GLU A 320 8.86 58.57 -17.42
N PRO A 321 9.37 59.80 -17.17
CA PRO A 321 10.11 60.55 -18.18
C PRO A 321 11.44 59.87 -18.51
N ARG A 322 11.64 59.61 -19.82
CA ARG A 322 12.84 58.97 -20.39
C ARG A 322 14.14 59.65 -19.94
N PHE A 323 15.00 58.91 -19.26
CA PHE A 323 16.44 59.16 -19.29
C PHE A 323 17.04 58.57 -20.57
N GLN A 324 17.82 59.36 -21.30
CA GLN A 324 18.53 58.96 -22.53
C GLN A 324 19.65 57.94 -22.21
N PRO A 325 19.87 56.91 -23.06
CA PRO A 325 20.99 56.00 -22.87
C PRO A 325 22.31 56.63 -23.36
N PHE A 326 23.35 56.50 -22.54
CA PHE A 326 24.74 56.76 -22.91
C PHE A 326 25.16 55.87 -24.08
N ALA A 327 25.82 56.47 -25.07
CA ALA A 327 26.43 55.77 -26.20
C ALA A 327 27.59 54.89 -25.73
N ILE A 328 27.63 53.63 -26.18
CA ILE A 328 28.80 52.76 -26.07
C ILE A 328 29.56 52.91 -27.39
N GLU A 329 30.75 53.49 -27.30
CA GLU A 329 31.67 53.72 -28.41
C GLU A 329 32.42 52.41 -28.73
N GLU A 330 32.40 52.01 -30.00
CA GLU A 330 33.11 50.84 -30.54
C GLU A 330 34.64 51.02 -30.41
N ILE A 331 35.33 50.00 -29.89
CA ILE A 331 36.80 49.92 -29.93
C ILE A 331 37.19 48.84 -30.96
N PRO A 332 38.01 49.15 -31.98
CA PRO A 332 38.35 48.21 -33.05
C PRO A 332 39.51 47.26 -32.67
N ASP A 333 39.48 46.07 -33.30
CA ASP A 333 40.42 44.96 -33.18
C ASP A 333 41.90 45.26 -33.51
N SER A 334 42.82 44.61 -32.78
CA SER A 334 44.00 43.84 -33.26
C SER A 334 45.16 43.85 -32.22
N PRO A 335 46.23 43.05 -32.38
CA PRO A 335 46.27 41.60 -32.53
C PRO A 335 47.19 40.94 -31.49
N ILE A 336 47.10 39.61 -31.43
CA ILE A 336 47.92 38.67 -30.67
C ILE A 336 49.43 38.91 -30.89
N SER A 337 50.22 38.97 -29.81
CA SER A 337 51.66 38.72 -29.83
C SER A 337 52.12 37.93 -28.59
N HIS A 338 52.84 36.85 -28.86
CA HIS A 338 53.56 35.96 -27.94
C HIS A 338 54.42 36.68 -26.89
N VAL A 339 54.44 36.16 -25.65
CA VAL A 339 55.54 35.40 -25.00
C VAL A 339 54.95 34.62 -23.83
#